data_AF-A0A743SPQ6-F1
#
_entry.id   AF-A0A743SPQ6-F1
#
_cell.length_a   1.000
_cell.length_b   1.000
_cell.length_c   1.000
_cell.angle_alpha   90.00
_cell.angle_beta   90.00
_cell.angle_gamma   90.00
#
_symmetry.space_group_name_H-M   'P 1'
#
loop_
_entity.id
_entity.type
_entity.pdbx_description
1 polymer ?
#
loop_
_entity_poly.entity_id
_entity_poly.type
_entity_poly.pdbx_seq_one_letter_code
_entity_poly.pdbx_strand_id
1 'polypeptide(L)' 'MKIKFMAIARQAADMERMRDFRQAGQLWNQALSVARSNTNAEYCRLRANFCLSSMFTRNVQ' A
#
# COMPACT_ATOMS: atom_id res chain seq x y z
N MET A 1 -13.09 -10.90 -13.11
CA MET A 1 -12.40 -10.87 -11.81
C MET A 1 -11.40 -9.68 -11.70
N LYS A 2 -11.87 -8.43 -11.75
CA LYS A 2 -11.03 -7.19 -11.62
C LYS A 2 -10.96 -6.63 -10.18
N ILE A 3 -11.67 -7.27 -9.24
CA ILE A 3 -12.00 -6.72 -7.91
C ILE A 3 -10.83 -6.81 -6.91
N LYS A 4 -9.90 -7.76 -7.07
CA LYS A 4 -8.80 -8.00 -6.10
C LYS A 4 -7.90 -6.77 -5.90
N PHE A 5 -7.44 -6.14 -6.99
CA PHE A 5 -6.57 -4.95 -6.90
C PHE A 5 -7.26 -3.79 -6.17
N MET A 6 -8.47 -3.41 -6.61
CA MET A 6 -9.17 -2.26 -6.06
C MET A 6 -9.57 -2.44 -4.59
N ALA A 7 -9.90 -3.67 -4.18
CA ALA A 7 -10.20 -3.99 -2.79
C ALA A 7 -8.96 -3.82 -1.89
N ILE A 8 -7.81 -4.37 -2.30
CA ILE A 8 -6.55 -4.27 -1.53
C ILE A 8 -6.07 -2.81 -1.49
N ALA A 9 -6.13 -2.10 -2.62
CA ALA A 9 -5.74 -0.69 -2.69
C ALA A 9 -6.62 0.21 -1.81
N ARG A 10 -7.94 -0.08 -1.73
CA ARG A 10 -8.85 0.64 -0.83
C ARG A 10 -8.46 0.41 0.62
N GLN A 11 -8.23 -0.85 1.01
CA GLN A 11 -7.82 -1.20 2.37
C GLN A 11 -6.47 -0.56 2.73
N ALA A 12 -5.52 -0.52 1.80
CA ALA A 12 -4.24 0.17 2.01
C ALA A 12 -4.45 1.67 2.30
N ALA A 13 -5.33 2.32 1.53
CA ALA A 13 -5.68 3.73 1.75
C ALA A 13 -6.46 3.96 3.07
N ASP A 14 -7.28 3.00 3.51
CA ASP A 14 -7.92 3.04 4.82
C ASP A 14 -6.88 3.02 5.94
N MET A 15 -5.86 2.14 5.85
CA MET A 15 -4.79 2.04 6.84
C MET A 15 -3.94 3.32 6.90
N GLU A 16 -3.64 3.95 5.76
CA GLU A 16 -2.98 5.26 5.77
C GLU A 16 -3.78 6.34 6.48
N ARG A 17 -5.11 6.37 6.29
CA ARG A 17 -5.99 7.31 7.00
C ARG A 17 -5.98 7.07 8.52
N MET A 18 -5.82 5.82 8.93
CA MET A 18 -5.66 5.42 10.34
C MET A 18 -4.23 5.63 10.86
N ARG A 19 -3.30 6.11 10.02
CA ARG A 19 -1.87 6.25 10.31
C ARG A 19 -1.15 4.93 10.62
N ASP A 20 -1.74 3.78 10.25
CA ASP A 20 -1.06 2.50 10.26
C ASP A 20 -0.24 2.32 8.97
N PHE A 21 0.88 3.04 8.92
CA PHE A 21 1.74 3.06 7.74
C PHE A 21 2.44 1.72 7.49
N ARG A 22 2.72 0.94 8.55
CA ARG A 22 3.33 -0.38 8.36
C ARG A 22 2.36 -1.31 7.63
N GLN A 23 1.11 -1.41 8.09
CA GLN A 23 0.12 -2.26 7.45
C GLN A 23 -0.30 -1.72 6.08
N ALA A 24 -0.43 -0.40 5.93
CA ALA A 24 -0.69 0.23 4.63
C ALA A 24 0.39 -0.14 3.60
N GLY A 25 1.67 -0.06 3.97
CA GLY A 25 2.78 -0.39 3.10
C GLY A 25 2.79 -1.84 2.64
N GLN A 26 2.46 -2.78 3.53
CA GLN A 26 2.32 -4.19 3.19
C GLN A 26 1.17 -4.42 2.21
N LEU A 27 0.02 -3.77 2.43
CA LEU A 27 -1.13 -3.86 1.52
C LEU A 27 -0.82 -3.24 0.14
N TRP A 28 -0.05 -2.15 0.08
CA TRP A 28 0.40 -1.59 -1.20
C TRP A 28 1.33 -2.54 -1.95
N ASN A 29 2.24 -3.24 -1.27
CA ASN A 29 3.04 -4.31 -1.91
C ASN A 29 2.17 -5.47 -2.41
N GLN A 30 1.12 -5.83 -1.67
CA GLN A 30 0.17 -6.83 -2.11
C GLN A 30 -0.62 -6.35 -3.34
N ALA A 31 -1.08 -5.09 -3.35
CA ALA A 31 -1.75 -4.48 -4.50
C ALA A 31 -0.85 -4.42 -5.73
N LEU A 32 0.45 -4.11 -5.54
CA LEU A 32 1.47 -4.14 -6.59
C LEU A 32 1.53 -5.51 -7.26
N SER A 33 1.56 -6.61 -6.50
CA SER A 33 1.67 -7.98 -7.04
C SER A 33 0.49 -8.39 -7.94
N VAL A 34 -0.67 -7.74 -7.80
CA VAL A 34 -1.88 -8.03 -8.58
C VAL A 34 -2.25 -6.91 -9.57
N ALA A 35 -1.44 -5.86 -9.66
CA ALA A 35 -1.66 -4.75 -10.58
C ALA A 35 -1.43 -5.21 -12.03
N ARG A 36 -2.42 -4.95 -12.90
CA ARG A 36 -2.37 -5.38 -14.32
C ARG A 36 -1.82 -4.30 -15.26
N SER A 37 -1.72 -3.07 -14.80
CA SER A 37 -1.24 -1.93 -15.58
C SER A 37 -0.02 -1.34 -14.90
N ASN A 38 0.98 -0.93 -15.69
CA ASN A 38 2.20 -0.32 -15.18
C ASN A 38 1.93 0.93 -14.32
N THR A 39 0.94 1.75 -14.68
CA THR A 39 0.54 2.92 -13.89
C THR A 39 0.12 2.53 -12.47
N ASN A 40 -0.75 1.53 -12.31
CA ASN A 40 -1.17 1.04 -11.00
C ASN A 40 -0.01 0.40 -10.22
N ALA A 41 0.86 -0.35 -10.91
CA ALA A 41 2.02 -0.96 -10.29
C ALA A 41 2.97 0.12 -9.74
N GLU A 42 3.30 1.12 -10.54
CA GLU A 42 4.14 2.25 -10.14
C GLU A 42 3.52 3.03 -8.98
N TYR A 43 2.22 3.32 -9.04
CA TYR A 43 1.51 3.96 -7.95
C TYR A 43 1.62 3.16 -6.64
N CYS A 44 1.39 1.84 -6.68
CA CYS A 44 1.52 0.98 -5.51
C CYS A 44 2.94 0.95 -4.96
N ARG A 45 3.95 0.87 -5.84
CA ARG A 45 5.37 0.90 -5.44
C ARG A 45 5.73 2.20 -4.72
N LEU A 46 5.32 3.35 -5.26
CA LEU A 46 5.58 4.66 -4.63
C LEU A 46 4.90 4.76 -3.26
N ARG A 47 3.67 4.27 -3.14
CA ARG A 47 2.92 4.29 -1.88
C ARG A 47 3.47 3.32 -0.84
N ALA A 48 3.88 2.12 -1.25
CA ALA A 48 4.58 1.19 -0.38
C ALA A 48 5.89 1.79 0.15
N ASN A 49 6.70 2.41 -0.73
CA ASN A 49 7.95 3.07 -0.32
C ASN A 49 7.71 4.22 0.66
N PHE A 50 6.70 5.05 0.41
CA PHE A 50 6.31 6.12 1.32
C PHE A 50 5.96 5.57 2.71
N CYS A 51 5.03 4.61 2.75
CA CYS A 51 4.50 4.02 3.98
C CYS A 51 5.56 3.24 4.78
N LEU A 52 6.42 2.48 4.10
CA LEU A 52 7.46 1.66 4.72
C LEU A 52 8.74 2.43 5.01
N SER A 53 8.82 3.71 4.64
CA SER A 53 9.99 4.51 4.99
C SER A 53 10.14 4.59 6.51
N SER A 54 11.40 4.63 6.97
CA SER A 54 11.71 4.54 8.39
C SER A 54 11.07 5.66 9.20
N MET A 55 10.82 6.84 8.62
CA MET A 55 10.15 7.96 9.31
C MET A 55 8.73 7.61 9.78
N PHE A 56 7.98 6.79 9.03
CA PHE A 56 6.61 6.43 9.38
C PHE A 56 6.48 5.10 10.13
N THR A 57 7.55 4.31 10.18
CA THR A 57 7.56 2.96 10.79
C THR A 57 8.48 2.81 12.00
N ARG A 58 9.21 3.88 12.37
CA ARG A 58 10.20 3.90 13.47
C ARG A 58 9.62 3.83 14.89
N ASN A 59 8.32 4.10 15.09
CA ASN A 59 7.75 4.28 16.43
C ASN A 59 6.74 3.20 16.86
N VAL A 60 6.85 1.98 16.33
CA VAL A 60 6.05 0.85 16.82
C VAL A 60 6.91 0.04 17.79
N GLN A 61 7.05 0.53 19.02
CA GLN A 61 7.55 -0.21 20.19
C GLN A 61 6.52 -0.10 21.31
#